data_AF-A0A1B6GSM6-F1
#
_entry.id   AF-A0A1B6GSM6-F1
#
_cell.length_a   1.000
_cell.length_b   1.000
_cell.length_c   1.000
_cell.angle_alpha   90.00
_cell.angle_beta   90.00
_cell.angle_gamma   90.00
#
_symmetry.space_group_name_H-M   'P 1'
#
loop_
_entity.id
_entity.type
_entity.pdbx_description
1 polymer ?
#
loop_
_entity_poly.entity_id
_entity_poly.type
_entity_poly.pdbx_seq_one_letter_code
_entity_poly.pdbx_strand_id
1 'polypeptide(L)'
;AMTLKWVAKNRQKSLPPLEACSSKHDPIAEVFTKPWSEFVGNAMLAEKKLSIKVNFELDMLEIIAEAELLETLGFALPNTILTVTTQKERIHAKLDALNKMVTEYTSLVDSLDTPQLLFLKEHLREVEKHIQPGLTRYTWLSLGIEDYAKDALNKLRNVTSRVNQMQDVTLNVDKKILSLGTFDLFSFPEVTDPVLRLPCKDFFSHVEQQRAESMTKLLMTYNMIGPILRKLDGLV
;
A
#
# COMPACT_ATOMS: atom_id res chain seq x y z
N ALA A 1 -46.19 -64.61 -38.22
CA ALA A 1 -46.38 -65.08 -36.83
C ALA A 1 -45.86 -64.01 -35.87
N MET A 2 -46.35 -63.96 -34.63
CA MET A 2 -45.84 -63.07 -33.58
C MET A 2 -44.75 -63.77 -32.76
N THR A 3 -43.80 -63.01 -32.19
CA THR A 3 -43.43 -63.11 -30.75
C THR A 3 -42.60 -61.91 -30.27
N LEU A 4 -42.69 -61.62 -28.97
CA LEU A 4 -41.94 -60.62 -28.22
C LEU A 4 -41.00 -61.34 -27.22
N LYS A 5 -39.94 -60.76 -26.65
CA LYS A 5 -39.47 -59.34 -26.56
C LYS A 5 -37.96 -59.30 -26.98
N TRP A 6 -36.98 -58.52 -26.53
CA TRP A 6 -36.74 -57.57 -25.41
C TRP A 6 -35.77 -56.45 -25.87
N VAL A 7 -35.37 -55.55 -24.97
CA VAL A 7 -34.38 -54.47 -25.21
C VAL A 7 -33.35 -54.44 -24.07
N ALA A 8 -32.07 -54.24 -24.40
CA ALA A 8 -31.02 -53.79 -23.47
C ALA A 8 -30.21 -52.66 -24.14
N LYS A 9 -29.80 -51.64 -23.37
CA LYS A 9 -29.23 -50.38 -23.91
C LYS A 9 -27.73 -50.49 -24.21
N ASN A 10 -27.30 -49.84 -25.30
CA ASN A 10 -25.90 -49.57 -25.60
C ASN A 10 -25.18 -48.86 -24.42
N ARG A 11 -23.97 -49.33 -24.11
CA ARG A 11 -22.92 -48.58 -23.41
C ARG A 11 -21.57 -48.91 -24.04
N GLN A 12 -21.22 -48.19 -25.11
CA GLN A 12 -19.84 -48.17 -25.58
C GLN A 12 -18.98 -47.44 -24.53
N LYS A 13 -17.81 -47.99 -24.21
CA LYS A 13 -16.84 -47.35 -23.32
C LYS A 13 -16.01 -46.34 -24.12
N SER A 14 -16.49 -45.10 -24.24
CA SER A 14 -15.57 -43.98 -24.41
C SER A 14 -14.88 -43.75 -23.07
N LEU A 15 -13.57 -43.52 -23.08
CA LEU A 15 -12.89 -42.91 -21.94
C LEU A 15 -13.54 -41.55 -21.64
N PRO A 16 -13.59 -41.09 -20.37
CA PRO A 16 -13.93 -39.70 -20.12
C PRO A 16 -12.93 -38.80 -20.87
N PRO A 17 -13.34 -37.63 -21.35
CA PRO A 17 -12.36 -36.58 -21.66
C PRO A 17 -11.46 -36.40 -20.43
N LEU A 18 -10.16 -36.20 -20.64
CA LEU A 18 -9.35 -35.59 -19.61
C LEU A 18 -9.99 -34.23 -19.31
N GLU A 19 -10.63 -34.10 -18.16
CA GLU A 19 -10.98 -32.80 -17.63
C GLU A 19 -9.68 -32.02 -17.54
N ALA A 20 -9.52 -31.05 -18.44
CA ALA A 20 -8.50 -30.05 -18.25
C ALA A 20 -8.86 -29.36 -16.93
N CYS A 21 -8.09 -29.63 -15.87
CA CYS A 21 -8.15 -28.90 -14.61
C CYS A 21 -7.70 -27.46 -14.85
N SER A 22 -8.53 -26.71 -15.58
CA SER A 22 -8.46 -25.27 -15.71
C SER A 22 -9.01 -24.65 -14.43
N SER A 23 -8.36 -24.97 -13.31
CA SER A 23 -8.34 -24.16 -12.10
C SER A 23 -7.55 -22.87 -12.35
N LYS A 24 -7.81 -22.23 -13.49
CA LYS A 24 -7.42 -20.89 -13.83
C LYS A 24 -8.42 -19.98 -13.14
N HIS A 25 -8.12 -19.68 -11.89
CA HIS A 25 -8.79 -18.65 -11.11
C HIS A 25 -8.37 -17.28 -11.69
N ASP A 26 -8.79 -16.97 -12.91
CA ASP A 26 -8.34 -15.79 -13.67
C ASP A 26 -8.86 -14.51 -12.97
N PRO A 27 -8.02 -13.77 -12.21
CA PRO A 27 -8.50 -12.70 -11.33
C PRO A 27 -9.09 -11.54 -12.14
N ILE A 28 -8.63 -11.36 -13.38
CA ILE A 28 -9.13 -10.37 -14.33
C ILE A 28 -10.63 -10.58 -14.60
N ALA A 29 -11.07 -11.83 -14.83
CA ALA A 29 -12.48 -12.12 -15.11
C ALA A 29 -13.38 -11.86 -13.89
N GLU A 30 -12.86 -12.09 -12.68
CA GLU A 30 -13.62 -11.86 -11.44
C GLU A 30 -13.82 -10.36 -11.15
N VAL A 31 -12.84 -9.50 -11.44
CA VAL A 31 -12.93 -8.03 -11.26
C VAL A 31 -14.11 -7.41 -12.02
N PHE A 32 -14.42 -7.94 -13.22
CA PHE A 32 -15.53 -7.45 -14.04
C PHE A 32 -16.89 -8.09 -13.74
N THR A 33 -16.91 -9.25 -13.07
CA THR A 33 -18.14 -10.05 -12.87
C THR A 33 -18.68 -10.02 -11.44
N LYS A 34 -17.82 -9.84 -10.43
CA LYS A 34 -18.20 -9.80 -9.01
C LYS A 34 -18.16 -8.38 -8.44
N PRO A 35 -19.00 -8.05 -7.44
CA PRO A 35 -18.81 -6.84 -6.66
C PRO A 35 -17.48 -6.90 -5.88
N TRP A 36 -16.83 -5.75 -5.68
CA TRP A 36 -15.50 -5.69 -5.01
C TRP A 36 -15.50 -6.27 -3.59
N SER A 37 -16.64 -6.19 -2.89
CA SER A 37 -16.88 -6.82 -1.59
C SER A 37 -16.91 -8.36 -1.62
N GLU A 38 -17.02 -8.98 -2.80
CA GLU A 38 -16.89 -10.42 -3.00
C GLU A 38 -15.52 -10.76 -3.63
N PHE A 39 -15.06 -9.95 -4.59
CA PHE A 39 -13.74 -10.14 -5.21
C PHE A 39 -12.57 -9.98 -4.23
N VAL A 40 -12.57 -8.95 -3.37
CA VAL A 40 -11.54 -8.75 -2.33
C VAL A 40 -12.01 -9.31 -0.98
N GLY A 41 -13.29 -9.13 -0.63
CA GLY A 41 -13.82 -9.57 0.66
C GLY A 41 -13.23 -8.77 1.83
N ASN A 42 -12.83 -9.49 2.89
CA ASN A 42 -12.07 -8.93 4.01
C ASN A 42 -10.55 -8.99 3.79
N ALA A 43 -10.09 -9.34 2.59
CA ALA A 43 -8.66 -9.36 2.26
C ALA A 43 -8.16 -7.97 1.80
N MET A 44 -6.93 -7.93 1.29
CA MET A 44 -6.37 -6.79 0.52
C MET A 44 -5.85 -7.30 -0.83
N LEU A 45 -5.62 -6.44 -1.82
CA LEU A 45 -4.95 -6.86 -3.06
C LEU A 45 -3.53 -7.41 -2.78
N ALA A 46 -2.82 -6.79 -1.84
CA ALA A 46 -1.52 -7.25 -1.35
C ALA A 46 -1.58 -8.68 -0.76
N GLU A 47 -2.57 -8.98 0.08
CA GLU A 47 -2.77 -10.32 0.66
C GLU A 47 -3.07 -11.38 -0.41
N LYS A 48 -3.72 -10.98 -1.52
CA LYS A 48 -3.95 -11.81 -2.70
C LYS A 48 -2.78 -11.83 -3.70
N LYS A 49 -1.67 -11.15 -3.41
CA LYS A 49 -0.49 -10.96 -4.29
C LYS A 49 -0.84 -10.36 -5.67
N LEU A 50 -1.84 -9.48 -5.70
CA LEU A 50 -2.28 -8.77 -6.89
C LEU A 50 -1.61 -7.39 -6.96
N SER A 51 -0.98 -7.07 -8.08
CA SER A 51 -0.45 -5.74 -8.38
C SER A 51 -1.35 -5.01 -9.38
N ILE A 52 -1.51 -3.70 -9.21
CA ILE A 52 -2.20 -2.86 -10.17
C ILE A 52 -1.20 -2.39 -11.23
N LYS A 53 -1.58 -2.41 -12.51
CA LYS A 53 -0.79 -1.86 -13.61
C LYS A 53 -1.68 -1.04 -14.54
N VAL A 54 -1.06 -0.05 -15.19
CA VAL A 54 -1.71 0.82 -16.16
C VAL A 54 -1.84 0.08 -17.49
N ASN A 55 -3.07 -0.17 -17.95
CA ASN A 55 -3.37 -1.00 -19.11
C ASN A 55 -3.36 -0.19 -20.42
N PHE A 56 -2.18 0.21 -20.89
CA PHE A 56 -1.97 0.97 -22.12
C PHE A 56 -0.97 0.28 -23.05
N GLU A 57 -1.23 0.36 -24.34
CA GLU A 57 -0.39 -0.19 -25.43
C GLU A 57 0.42 0.96 -26.02
N LEU A 58 1.75 0.93 -25.84
CA LEU A 58 2.62 2.08 -26.15
C LEU A 58 2.67 2.40 -27.65
N ASP A 59 2.47 1.39 -28.48
CA ASP A 59 2.32 1.42 -29.94
C ASP A 59 1.30 2.49 -30.40
N MET A 60 0.26 2.77 -29.60
CA MET A 60 -0.71 3.84 -29.88
C MET A 60 -0.11 5.24 -29.83
N LEU A 61 0.97 5.48 -29.08
CA LEU A 61 1.71 6.74 -29.09
C LEU A 61 2.68 6.82 -30.27
N GLU A 62 3.23 5.68 -30.70
CA GLU A 62 4.09 5.59 -31.89
C GLU A 62 3.27 5.91 -33.14
N ILE A 63 2.09 5.30 -33.30
CA ILE A 63 1.13 5.59 -34.39
C ILE A 63 0.71 7.08 -34.40
N ILE A 64 0.54 7.71 -33.23
CA ILE A 64 0.25 9.15 -33.12
C ILE A 64 1.45 9.99 -33.59
N ALA A 65 2.68 9.61 -33.25
CA ALA A 65 3.88 10.31 -33.69
C ALA A 65 4.14 10.14 -35.20
N GLU A 66 3.90 8.94 -35.75
CA GLU A 66 3.94 8.70 -37.20
C GLU A 66 2.91 9.57 -37.94
N ALA A 67 1.71 9.75 -37.38
CA ALA A 67 0.69 10.64 -37.94
C ALA A 67 1.16 12.11 -37.99
N GLU A 68 1.71 12.65 -36.90
CA GLU A 68 2.26 14.02 -36.89
C GLU A 68 3.37 14.21 -37.93
N LEU A 69 4.23 13.20 -38.13
CA LEU A 69 5.28 13.22 -39.15
C LEU A 69 4.70 13.18 -40.56
N LEU A 70 3.69 12.35 -40.82
CA LEU A 70 3.00 12.30 -42.12
C LEU A 70 2.26 13.61 -42.46
N GLU A 71 1.63 14.24 -41.47
CA GLU A 71 1.02 15.57 -41.62
C GLU A 71 2.08 16.63 -41.92
N THR A 72 3.21 16.61 -41.20
CA THR A 72 4.37 17.51 -41.42
C THR A 72 4.99 17.32 -42.81
N LEU A 73 4.97 16.10 -43.34
CA LEU A 73 5.42 15.77 -44.71
C LEU A 73 4.37 16.12 -45.79
N GLY A 74 3.19 16.62 -45.42
CA GLY A 74 2.14 17.05 -46.34
C GLY A 74 1.22 15.95 -46.88
N PHE A 75 1.19 14.77 -46.24
CA PHE A 75 0.26 13.69 -46.62
C PHE A 75 -1.15 13.96 -46.06
N ALA A 76 -2.17 13.67 -46.87
CA ALA A 76 -3.58 13.80 -46.46
C ALA A 76 -3.99 12.62 -45.57
N LEU A 77 -4.15 12.89 -44.26
CA LEU A 77 -4.58 11.89 -43.28
C LEU A 77 -6.12 11.75 -43.19
N PRO A 78 -6.65 10.55 -42.87
CA PRO A 78 -8.05 10.38 -42.48
C PRO A 78 -8.43 11.20 -41.25
N ASN A 79 -9.63 11.80 -41.26
CA ASN A 79 -10.18 12.59 -40.14
C ASN A 79 -10.17 11.88 -38.78
N THR A 80 -10.25 10.54 -38.76
CA THR A 80 -10.15 9.72 -37.55
C THR A 80 -8.77 9.77 -36.91
N ILE A 81 -7.70 9.85 -37.71
CA ILE A 81 -6.32 9.95 -37.21
C ILE A 81 -6.05 11.38 -36.72
N LEU A 82 -6.50 12.40 -37.47
CA LEU A 82 -6.35 13.81 -37.09
C LEU A 82 -7.02 14.10 -35.72
N THR A 83 -8.21 13.55 -35.46
CA THR A 83 -8.90 13.76 -34.16
C THR A 83 -8.28 13.01 -32.98
N VAL A 84 -7.52 11.94 -33.22
CA VAL A 84 -6.72 11.24 -32.19
C VAL A 84 -5.39 11.97 -31.95
N THR A 85 -4.72 12.41 -33.02
CA THR A 85 -3.50 13.23 -32.96
C THR A 85 -3.74 14.53 -32.18
N THR A 86 -4.85 15.22 -32.45
CA THR A 86 -5.31 16.40 -31.68
C THR A 86 -5.53 16.11 -30.18
N GLN A 87 -5.68 14.85 -29.77
CA GLN A 87 -5.86 14.45 -28.36
C GLN A 87 -4.57 13.96 -27.67
N LYS A 88 -3.43 13.90 -28.38
CA LYS A 88 -2.13 13.43 -27.88
C LYS A 88 -1.76 13.97 -26.50
N GLU A 89 -1.78 15.29 -26.32
CA GLU A 89 -1.43 15.94 -25.04
C GLU A 89 -2.31 15.46 -23.88
N ARG A 90 -3.61 15.27 -24.12
CA ARG A 90 -4.57 14.75 -23.14
C ARG A 90 -4.33 13.28 -22.83
N ILE A 91 -3.95 12.48 -23.83
CA ILE A 91 -3.59 11.06 -23.62
C ILE A 91 -2.34 10.96 -22.75
N HIS A 92 -1.31 11.78 -23.00
CA HIS A 92 -0.13 11.86 -22.13
C HIS A 92 -0.48 12.34 -20.71
N ALA A 93 -1.26 13.41 -20.54
CA ALA A 93 -1.64 13.92 -19.21
C ALA A 93 -2.39 12.86 -18.37
N LYS A 94 -3.29 12.11 -19.00
CA LYS A 94 -3.99 10.97 -18.40
C LYS A 94 -3.05 9.82 -18.03
N LEU A 95 -2.15 9.43 -18.93
CA LEU A 95 -1.13 8.41 -18.68
C LEU A 95 -0.25 8.77 -17.49
N ASP A 96 0.24 10.01 -17.45
CA ASP A 96 1.06 10.54 -16.36
C ASP A 96 0.34 10.49 -15.02
N ALA A 97 -0.93 10.91 -14.97
CA ALA A 97 -1.74 10.89 -13.76
C ALA A 97 -1.97 9.46 -13.25
N LEU A 98 -2.31 8.52 -14.14
CA LEU A 98 -2.51 7.11 -13.80
C LEU A 98 -1.21 6.42 -13.38
N ASN A 99 -0.11 6.65 -14.09
CA ASN A 99 1.21 6.08 -13.76
C ASN A 99 1.68 6.57 -12.38
N LYS A 100 1.52 7.88 -12.07
CA LYS A 100 1.84 8.43 -10.74
C LYS A 100 0.97 7.77 -9.65
N MET A 101 -0.35 7.72 -9.83
CA MET A 101 -1.28 7.07 -8.89
C MET A 101 -0.92 5.60 -8.62
N VAL A 102 -0.65 4.81 -9.67
CA VAL A 102 -0.32 3.37 -9.54
C VAL A 102 1.06 3.17 -8.92
N THR A 103 2.05 3.99 -9.29
CA THR A 103 3.41 3.89 -8.73
C THR A 103 3.44 4.23 -7.24
N GLU A 104 2.69 5.27 -6.83
CA GLU A 104 2.55 5.67 -5.42
C GLU A 104 1.82 4.59 -4.60
N TYR A 105 0.77 3.95 -5.13
CA TYR A 105 0.12 2.81 -4.47
C TYR A 105 1.05 1.60 -4.31
N THR A 106 1.73 1.20 -5.39
CA THR A 106 2.66 0.05 -5.35
C THR A 106 3.82 0.31 -4.38
N SER A 107 4.45 1.48 -4.45
CA SER A 107 5.54 1.87 -3.52
C SER A 107 5.08 1.94 -2.06
N LEU A 108 3.85 2.38 -1.80
CA LEU A 108 3.27 2.39 -0.45
C LEU A 108 3.00 0.96 0.05
N VAL A 109 2.46 0.07 -0.79
CA VAL A 109 2.22 -1.33 -0.42
C VAL A 109 3.53 -2.09 -0.19
N ASP A 110 4.51 -1.91 -1.07
CA ASP A 110 5.81 -2.59 -1.01
C ASP A 110 6.71 -2.12 0.15
N SER A 111 6.42 -0.94 0.74
CA SER A 111 7.17 -0.38 1.88
C SER A 111 6.58 -0.70 3.25
N LEU A 112 5.40 -1.34 3.31
CA LEU A 112 4.71 -1.68 4.56
C LEU A 112 5.06 -3.09 5.04
N ASP A 113 5.52 -3.20 6.29
CA ASP A 113 5.67 -4.51 6.95
C ASP A 113 4.31 -5.09 7.40
N THR A 114 4.25 -6.40 7.61
CA THR A 114 3.06 -7.17 8.02
C THR A 114 2.22 -6.54 9.15
N PRO A 115 2.78 -6.11 10.31
CA PRO A 115 1.99 -5.45 11.35
C PRO A 115 1.49 -4.06 10.93
N GLN A 116 2.23 -3.34 10.08
CA GLN A 116 1.82 -2.04 9.55
C GLN A 116 0.66 -2.19 8.57
N LEU A 117 0.72 -3.19 7.68
CA LEU A 117 -0.36 -3.52 6.75
C LEU A 117 -1.65 -3.92 7.50
N LEU A 118 -1.54 -4.69 8.58
CA LEU A 118 -2.68 -5.01 9.46
C LEU A 118 -3.25 -3.76 10.16
N PHE A 119 -2.41 -2.85 10.64
CA PHE A 119 -2.82 -1.61 11.30
C PHE A 119 -3.54 -0.64 10.34
N LEU A 120 -3.05 -0.48 9.10
CA LEU A 120 -3.66 0.40 8.09
C LEU A 120 -4.72 -0.30 7.22
N LYS A 121 -5.12 -1.54 7.53
CA LYS A 121 -5.99 -2.39 6.70
C LYS A 121 -7.34 -1.75 6.34
N GLU A 122 -7.97 -1.03 7.27
CA GLU A 122 -9.26 -0.36 7.01
C GLU A 122 -9.08 0.80 6.01
N HIS A 123 -8.08 1.67 6.24
CA HIS A 123 -7.75 2.82 5.37
C HIS A 123 -7.32 2.40 3.97
N LEU A 124 -6.47 1.37 3.86
CA LEU A 124 -6.04 0.80 2.58
C LEU A 124 -7.22 0.19 1.80
N ARG A 125 -8.16 -0.47 2.47
CA ARG A 125 -9.38 -1.02 1.85
C ARG A 125 -10.29 0.08 1.30
N GLU A 126 -10.35 1.25 1.95
CA GLU A 126 -11.07 2.42 1.41
C GLU A 126 -10.41 2.99 0.16
N VAL A 127 -9.07 3.01 0.10
CA VAL A 127 -8.32 3.40 -1.09
C VAL A 127 -8.53 2.40 -2.23
N GLU A 128 -8.41 1.09 -1.97
CA GLU A 128 -8.68 0.04 -2.97
C GLU A 128 -10.11 0.13 -3.53
N LYS A 129 -11.10 0.35 -2.66
CA LYS A 129 -12.50 0.60 -3.07
C LYS A 129 -12.65 1.87 -3.91
N HIS A 130 -11.79 2.88 -3.72
CA HIS A 130 -11.76 4.07 -4.56
C HIS A 130 -11.02 3.87 -5.88
N ILE A 131 -10.13 2.86 -5.97
CA ILE A 131 -9.43 2.47 -7.20
C ILE A 131 -10.26 1.48 -8.06
N GLN A 132 -11.20 0.73 -7.46
CA GLN A 132 -12.13 -0.18 -8.15
C GLN A 132 -12.76 0.42 -9.45
N PRO A 133 -13.27 1.67 -9.49
CA PRO A 133 -13.89 2.21 -10.70
C PRO A 133 -12.89 2.31 -11.87
N GLY A 134 -11.60 2.58 -11.58
CA GLY A 134 -10.53 2.62 -12.58
C GLY A 134 -10.26 1.26 -13.24
N LEU A 135 -10.58 0.17 -12.55
CA LEU A 135 -10.42 -1.20 -13.05
C LEU A 135 -11.64 -1.69 -13.85
N THR A 136 -12.77 -0.99 -13.81
CA THR A 136 -14.08 -1.52 -14.26
C THR A 136 -14.92 -0.58 -15.13
N ARG A 137 -14.74 0.74 -15.02
CA ARG A 137 -15.62 1.75 -15.66
C ARG A 137 -14.89 2.88 -16.37
N TYR A 138 -13.69 3.24 -15.94
CA TYR A 138 -12.90 4.26 -16.64
C TYR A 138 -12.14 3.64 -17.83
N THR A 139 -12.13 4.37 -18.93
CA THR A 139 -11.38 4.05 -20.14
C THR A 139 -10.51 5.25 -20.49
N TRP A 140 -9.47 5.04 -21.30
CA TRP A 140 -8.62 6.07 -21.91
C TRP A 140 -9.38 7.30 -22.44
N LEU A 141 -10.56 7.06 -23.03
CA LEU A 141 -11.44 8.08 -23.60
C LEU A 141 -12.27 8.86 -22.55
N SER A 142 -12.41 8.36 -21.32
CA SER A 142 -13.18 9.03 -20.25
C SER A 142 -12.62 10.43 -19.95
N LEU A 143 -13.50 11.42 -19.84
CA LEU A 143 -13.10 12.82 -19.64
C LEU A 143 -12.48 13.04 -18.24
N GLY A 144 -13.22 12.73 -17.18
CA GLY A 144 -12.79 12.93 -15.78
C GLY A 144 -11.83 11.88 -15.20
N ILE A 145 -11.03 11.18 -16.04
CA ILE A 145 -10.08 10.17 -15.54
C ILE A 145 -8.85 10.79 -14.87
N GLU A 146 -8.47 12.01 -15.27
CA GLU A 146 -7.40 12.75 -14.58
C GLU A 146 -7.80 13.16 -13.17
N ASP A 147 -9.02 13.66 -12.98
CA ASP A 147 -9.48 14.16 -11.68
C ASP A 147 -9.74 13.00 -10.73
N TYR A 148 -10.29 11.90 -11.25
CA TYR A 148 -10.31 10.60 -10.56
C TYR A 148 -8.91 10.16 -10.08
N ALA A 149 -7.88 10.26 -10.94
CA ALA A 149 -6.51 9.90 -10.56
C ALA A 149 -5.91 10.87 -9.52
N LYS A 150 -6.24 12.18 -9.60
CA LYS A 150 -5.87 13.19 -8.59
C LYS A 150 -6.52 12.89 -7.24
N ASP A 151 -7.80 12.55 -7.21
CA ASP A 151 -8.55 12.22 -5.99
C ASP A 151 -8.05 10.92 -5.34
N ALA A 152 -7.80 9.87 -6.14
CA ALA A 152 -7.18 8.65 -5.66
C ALA A 152 -5.76 8.89 -5.10
N LEU A 153 -4.93 9.70 -5.78
CA LEU A 153 -3.61 10.11 -5.31
C LEU A 153 -3.66 10.93 -4.02
N ASN A 154 -4.67 11.79 -3.85
CA ASN A 154 -4.88 12.54 -2.61
C ASN A 154 -5.26 11.62 -1.44
N LYS A 155 -6.09 10.58 -1.67
CA LYS A 155 -6.38 9.57 -0.65
C LYS A 155 -5.16 8.70 -0.32
N LEU A 156 -4.37 8.30 -1.33
CA LEU A 156 -3.10 7.62 -1.13
C LEU A 156 -2.17 8.42 -0.21
N ARG A 157 -1.98 9.72 -0.49
CA ARG A 157 -1.17 10.63 0.33
C ARG A 157 -1.66 10.76 1.78
N ASN A 158 -2.97 10.72 2.01
CA ASN A 158 -3.52 10.69 3.36
C ASN A 158 -3.14 9.40 4.11
N VAL A 159 -3.11 8.25 3.42
CA VAL A 159 -2.58 7.00 3.99
C VAL A 159 -1.06 7.11 4.21
N THR A 160 -0.28 7.59 3.24
CA THR A 160 1.17 7.83 3.41
C THR A 160 1.48 8.70 4.63
N SER A 161 0.69 9.75 4.87
CA SER A 161 0.80 10.62 6.03
C SER A 161 0.55 9.88 7.35
N ARG A 162 -0.40 8.94 7.40
CA ARG A 162 -0.62 8.07 8.58
C ARG A 162 0.54 7.10 8.78
N VAL A 163 1.06 6.49 7.70
CA VAL A 163 2.25 5.61 7.75
C VAL A 163 3.45 6.35 8.35
N ASN A 164 3.74 7.56 7.86
CA ASN A 164 4.85 8.38 8.36
C ASN A 164 4.65 8.75 9.85
N GLN A 165 3.44 9.14 10.26
CA GLN A 165 3.15 9.46 11.66
C GLN A 165 3.25 8.25 12.60
N MET A 166 2.89 7.06 12.13
CA MET A 166 3.09 5.79 12.83
C MET A 166 4.59 5.46 12.95
N GLN A 167 5.35 5.58 11.85
CA GLN A 167 6.81 5.40 11.81
C GLN A 167 7.51 6.33 12.83
N ASP A 168 7.15 7.62 12.85
CA ASP A 168 7.63 8.61 13.82
C ASP A 168 7.29 8.21 15.26
N VAL A 169 6.07 7.71 15.52
CA VAL A 169 5.66 7.27 16.86
C VAL A 169 6.50 6.07 17.32
N THR A 170 6.67 5.05 16.48
CA THR A 170 7.53 3.88 16.78
C THR A 170 8.96 4.32 17.11
N LEU A 171 9.59 5.13 16.24
CA LEU A 171 10.94 5.64 16.46
C LEU A 171 11.07 6.51 17.73
N ASN A 172 10.00 7.18 18.17
CA ASN A 172 9.98 7.93 19.43
C ASN A 172 9.76 7.04 20.67
N VAL A 173 9.05 5.92 20.54
CA VAL A 173 8.95 4.88 21.58
C VAL A 173 10.29 4.18 21.74
N ASP A 174 10.93 3.74 20.64
CA ASP A 174 12.22 3.06 20.66
C ASP A 174 13.31 3.92 21.31
N LYS A 175 13.40 5.20 20.94
CA LYS A 175 14.33 6.16 21.58
C LYS A 175 14.10 6.29 23.09
N LYS A 176 12.85 6.18 23.57
CA LYS A 176 12.52 6.19 25.00
C LYS A 176 12.84 4.87 25.69
N ILE A 177 12.61 3.73 25.04
CA ILE A 177 12.98 2.41 25.58
C ILE A 177 14.51 2.30 25.70
N LEU A 178 15.24 2.74 24.67
CA LEU A 178 16.69 2.81 24.68
C LEU A 178 17.20 3.77 25.78
N SER A 179 16.62 4.98 25.92
CA SER A 179 17.05 5.89 26.98
C SER A 179 16.80 5.31 28.38
N LEU A 180 15.64 4.68 28.61
CA LEU A 180 15.31 3.93 29.83
C LEU A 180 16.33 2.83 30.12
N GLY A 181 16.78 2.08 29.11
CA GLY A 181 17.81 1.04 29.23
C GLY A 181 19.23 1.58 29.52
N THR A 182 19.51 2.85 29.18
CA THR A 182 20.81 3.51 29.42
C THR A 182 20.89 4.33 30.71
N PHE A 183 19.84 4.37 31.53
CA PHE A 183 19.88 5.13 32.79
C PHE A 183 20.79 4.49 33.83
N ASP A 184 21.83 5.22 34.25
CA ASP A 184 22.60 4.88 35.44
C ASP A 184 21.89 5.41 36.72
N LEU A 185 21.73 4.51 37.69
CA LEU A 185 21.15 4.75 39.02
C LEU A 185 22.23 4.84 40.13
N PHE A 186 23.50 4.66 39.76
CA PHE A 186 24.66 4.56 40.63
C PHE A 186 25.85 5.36 40.08
N SER A 187 25.58 6.51 39.45
CA SER A 187 26.64 7.47 39.10
C SER A 187 27.35 7.96 40.37
N PHE A 188 28.67 7.92 40.34
CA PHE A 188 29.54 8.32 41.46
C PHE A 188 30.29 9.61 41.10
N PRO A 189 30.50 10.54 42.05
CA PRO A 189 31.27 11.75 41.80
C PRO A 189 32.72 11.40 41.45
N GLU A 190 33.22 11.95 40.33
CA GLU A 190 34.60 11.78 39.91
C GLU A 190 35.58 12.36 40.95
N VAL A 191 36.57 11.58 41.35
CA VAL A 191 37.56 11.99 42.35
C VAL A 191 38.65 12.81 41.66
N THR A 192 38.40 14.11 41.47
CA THR A 192 39.32 15.05 40.82
C THR A 192 40.68 15.15 41.54
N ASP A 193 40.69 14.96 42.86
CA ASP A 193 41.89 14.95 43.70
C ASP A 193 41.76 13.84 44.77
N PRO A 194 42.69 12.86 44.84
CA PRO A 194 42.58 11.73 45.77
C PRO A 194 42.68 12.12 47.26
N VAL A 195 43.04 13.36 47.60
CA VAL A 195 43.02 13.87 48.97
C VAL A 195 41.63 14.41 49.36
N LEU A 196 40.86 14.95 48.41
CA LEU A 196 39.55 15.58 48.62
C LEU A 196 38.39 14.57 48.55
N ARG A 197 38.48 13.45 49.27
CA ARG A 197 37.37 12.49 49.38
C ARG A 197 36.26 13.05 50.29
N LEU A 198 35.02 12.98 49.80
CA LEU A 198 33.81 13.28 50.57
C LEU A 198 33.73 12.42 51.86
N PRO A 199 33.32 12.97 53.01
CA PRO A 199 32.98 12.17 54.18
C PRO A 199 31.87 11.16 53.84
N CYS A 200 31.91 9.96 54.43
CA CYS A 200 31.03 8.86 54.04
C CYS A 200 29.54 9.22 54.08
N LYS A 201 29.11 10.00 55.07
CA LYS A 201 27.73 10.51 55.18
C LYS A 201 27.34 11.33 53.94
N ASP A 202 28.17 12.31 53.59
CA ASP A 202 27.87 13.28 52.54
C ASP A 202 27.98 12.64 51.15
N PHE A 203 28.88 11.66 50.99
CA PHE A 203 28.92 10.77 49.82
C PHE A 203 27.62 9.98 49.66
N PHE A 204 27.13 9.31 50.71
CA PHE A 204 25.89 8.54 50.62
C PHE A 204 24.67 9.43 50.37
N SER A 205 24.58 10.60 51.01
CA SER A 205 23.51 11.57 50.73
C SER A 205 23.57 12.13 49.30
N HIS A 206 24.77 12.35 48.74
CA HIS A 206 24.92 12.76 47.34
C HIS A 206 24.46 11.66 46.36
N VAL A 207 24.86 10.40 46.60
CA VAL A 207 24.42 9.24 45.78
C VAL A 207 22.92 9.00 45.92
N GLU A 208 22.33 9.22 47.10
CA GLU A 208 20.89 9.15 47.33
C GLU A 208 20.14 10.26 46.57
N GLN A 209 20.62 11.50 46.62
CA GLN A 209 20.06 12.61 45.84
C GLN A 209 20.14 12.34 44.33
N GLN A 210 21.33 11.95 43.81
CA GLN A 210 21.49 11.66 42.39
C GLN A 210 20.60 10.49 41.94
N ARG A 211 20.43 9.45 42.77
CA ARG A 211 19.47 8.37 42.48
C ARG A 211 18.03 8.87 42.47
N ALA A 212 17.63 9.74 43.40
CA ALA A 212 16.28 10.32 43.43
C ALA A 212 16.01 11.18 42.18
N GLU A 213 16.98 11.98 41.74
CA GLU A 213 16.90 12.76 40.51
C GLU A 213 16.82 11.88 39.26
N SER A 214 17.69 10.86 39.13
CA SER A 214 17.66 9.90 38.02
C SER A 214 16.37 9.08 37.99
N MET A 215 15.89 8.61 39.15
CA MET A 215 14.62 7.89 39.27
C MET A 215 13.43 8.77 38.87
N THR A 216 13.46 10.07 39.19
CA THR A 216 12.44 11.03 38.76
C THR A 216 12.46 11.22 37.23
N LYS A 217 13.66 11.39 36.63
CA LYS A 217 13.84 11.50 35.17
C LYS A 217 13.41 10.23 34.42
N LEU A 218 13.70 9.06 34.98
CA LEU A 218 13.28 7.74 34.47
C LEU A 218 11.75 7.58 34.53
N LEU A 219 11.13 7.89 35.67
CA LEU A 219 9.68 7.82 35.86
C LEU A 219 8.91 8.80 34.97
N MET A 220 9.44 10.02 34.78
CA MET A 220 8.92 10.97 33.77
C MET A 220 9.02 10.41 32.35
N THR A 221 10.14 9.79 32.00
CA THR A 221 10.37 9.22 30.66
C THR A 221 9.41 8.06 30.37
N TYR A 222 9.20 7.16 31.35
CA TYR A 222 8.23 6.08 31.29
C TYR A 222 6.79 6.61 31.15
N ASN A 223 6.39 7.58 31.98
CA ASN A 223 5.05 8.16 31.95
C ASN A 223 4.72 8.86 30.62
N MET A 224 5.72 9.28 29.83
CA MET A 224 5.51 9.82 28.48
C MET A 224 5.16 8.75 27.42
N ILE A 225 5.46 7.47 27.66
CA ILE A 225 5.20 6.39 26.67
C ILE A 225 3.69 6.17 26.52
N GLY A 226 2.92 6.16 27.62
CA GLY A 226 1.46 5.98 27.58
C GLY A 226 0.71 6.99 26.68
N PRO A 227 0.95 8.31 26.82
CA PRO A 227 0.41 9.33 25.90
C PRO A 227 0.85 9.16 24.44
N ILE A 228 2.07 8.67 24.20
CA ILE A 228 2.56 8.42 22.84
C ILE A 228 1.83 7.22 22.21
N LEU A 229 1.60 6.14 22.96
CA LEU A 229 0.81 5.00 22.49
C LEU A 229 -0.66 5.39 22.23
N ARG A 230 -1.27 6.23 23.09
CA ARG A 230 -2.62 6.77 22.82
C ARG A 230 -2.71 7.63 21.55
N LYS A 231 -1.60 8.25 21.13
CA LYS A 231 -1.53 8.95 19.83
C LYS A 231 -1.49 7.95 18.66
N LEU A 232 -0.91 6.77 18.85
CA LEU A 232 -0.98 5.67 17.89
C LEU A 232 -2.40 5.10 17.80
N ASP A 233 -3.06 4.85 18.92
CA ASP A 233 -4.45 4.35 18.95
C ASP A 233 -5.40 5.28 18.16
N GLY A 234 -5.19 6.60 18.26
CA GLY A 234 -5.94 7.62 17.51
C GLY A 234 -5.54 7.83 16.05
N LEU A 235 -4.62 7.01 15.50
CA LEU A 235 -4.27 6.98 14.06
C LEU A 235 -5.02 5.90 13.28
N VAL A 236 -5.79 5.04 13.96
CA VAL A 236 -6.76 4.12 13.35
C VAL A 236 -8.07 4.87 13.12
#